data_AF-A0AAV2G4U8-F1
#
_entry.id   AF-A0AAV2G4U8-F1
#
_cell.length_a   1.000
_cell.length_b   1.000
_cell.length_c   1.000
_cell.angle_alpha   90.00
_cell.angle_beta   90.00
_cell.angle_gamma   90.00
#
_symmetry.space_group_name_H-M   'P 1'
#
loop_
_entity.id
_entity.type
_entity.pdbx_description
1 polymer ?
#
loop_
_entity_poly.entity_id
_entity_poly.type
_entity_poly.pdbx_seq_one_letter_code
_entity_poly.pdbx_strand_id
1 'polypeptide(L)'
;MNITQRHMLRNLRNCTIAEHLHLDWEVFEALHARPQMEAVVRSYGWRRLLTLAEPTYKELVWEFYVTFHHNSKGNSDHADAVQFTLGGVEHSLSYWEFANALRLNSRASGGPPLRLDLSDPTDFASQAYFQRICLPNSVDEEYVASQTRAALLRPEWRILNHLLCTSYTPNKGSSNRVTLRTLWFMDAMGRSEDTIQLGSVLARTFTIAASSLTRSLVCSPVITALARHFGVDYTGMTFVRGPTPLSEASLRHQHLVAHHGRVHWIAGLPQPPLPAAGDQPESSAAGGRRVPRRAVRRDQAPASPSPAPRSPSPGSPPLVVVPISDQLAAIAQQNERILDGQERIHTRLDRERDRGRRLMSGQHYIMSYLGLDPNAVHYPFMQSLGFEDEYPPPTGDGGDAF
;
A
#
# COMPACT_ATOMS: atom_id res chain seq x y z
N MET A 1 -4.30 30.75 -4.36
CA MET A 1 -3.73 29.40 -4.54
C MET A 1 -2.32 29.50 -5.11
N ASN A 2 -1.31 29.04 -4.37
CA ASN A 2 0.11 29.10 -4.76
C ASN A 2 0.41 28.10 -5.92
N ILE A 3 1.47 28.34 -6.68
CA ILE A 3 2.00 27.45 -7.75
C ILE A 3 2.14 26.01 -7.24
N THR A 4 2.62 25.81 -6.01
CA THR A 4 2.74 24.49 -5.38
C THR A 4 1.39 23.77 -5.27
N GLN A 5 0.34 24.48 -4.86
CA GLN A 5 -1.02 23.92 -4.74
C GLN A 5 -1.62 23.59 -6.13
N ARG A 6 -1.36 24.42 -7.15
CA ARG A 6 -1.78 24.13 -8.54
C ARG A 6 -1.14 22.85 -9.07
N HIS A 7 0.15 22.65 -8.81
CA HIS A 7 0.86 21.45 -9.21
C HIS A 7 0.33 20.20 -8.47
N MET A 8 0.08 20.33 -7.17
CA MET A 8 -0.50 19.26 -6.36
C MET A 8 -1.90 18.85 -6.84
N LEU A 9 -2.77 19.82 -7.15
CA LEU A 9 -4.09 19.55 -7.73
C LEU A 9 -4.00 18.84 -9.08
N ARG A 10 -3.04 19.21 -9.93
CA ARG A 10 -2.83 18.52 -11.21
C ARG A 10 -2.45 17.05 -10.98
N ASN A 11 -1.59 16.77 -10.00
CA ASN A 11 -1.19 15.39 -9.66
C ASN A 11 -2.35 14.60 -9.04
N LEU A 12 -3.13 15.23 -8.16
CA LEU A 12 -4.30 14.62 -7.52
C LEU A 12 -5.40 14.26 -8.52
N ARG A 13 -5.55 15.04 -9.61
CA ARG A 13 -6.47 14.70 -10.70
C ARG A 13 -6.16 13.38 -11.37
N ASN A 14 -4.90 12.96 -11.34
CA ASN A 14 -4.44 11.71 -11.91
C ASN A 14 -4.41 10.57 -10.87
N CYS A 15 -4.69 10.86 -9.59
CA CYS A 15 -4.78 9.84 -8.56
C CYS A 15 -6.17 9.19 -8.59
N THR A 16 -6.21 7.87 -8.46
CA THR A 16 -7.45 7.16 -8.12
C THR A 16 -7.77 7.40 -6.66
N ILE A 17 -9.06 7.39 -6.31
CA ILE A 17 -9.45 7.32 -4.90
C ILE A 17 -9.60 5.84 -4.58
N ALA A 18 -8.92 5.40 -3.52
CA ALA A 18 -8.93 4.01 -3.11
C ALA A 18 -10.36 3.56 -2.81
N GLU A 19 -10.65 2.30 -3.12
CA GLU A 19 -11.81 1.65 -2.54
C GLU A 19 -11.65 1.58 -1.03
N HIS A 20 -12.69 1.95 -0.30
CA HIS A 20 -12.72 1.80 1.15
C HIS A 20 -13.61 0.62 1.51
N LEU A 21 -13.03 -0.31 2.26
CA LEU A 21 -13.76 -1.39 2.91
C LEU A 21 -14.06 -1.01 4.34
N HIS A 22 -15.30 -1.24 4.75
CA HIS A 22 -15.69 -1.18 6.14
C HIS A 22 -16.02 -2.57 6.66
N LEU A 23 -15.79 -2.75 7.95
CA LEU A 23 -16.03 -3.97 8.69
C LEU A 23 -17.53 -4.19 8.79
N ASP A 24 -18.01 -5.30 8.22
CA ASP A 24 -19.37 -5.78 8.38
C ASP A 24 -19.38 -6.93 9.40
N TRP A 25 -20.03 -6.68 10.53
CA TRP A 25 -20.11 -7.67 11.62
C TRP A 25 -20.94 -8.89 11.25
N GLU A 26 -21.88 -8.78 10.31
CA GLU A 26 -22.69 -9.91 9.86
C GLU A 26 -21.82 -11.00 9.23
N VAL A 27 -20.77 -10.59 8.51
CA VAL A 27 -19.82 -11.53 7.90
C VAL A 27 -19.00 -12.27 8.96
N PHE A 28 -18.61 -11.62 10.05
CA PHE A 28 -17.91 -12.30 11.15
C PHE A 28 -18.83 -13.20 11.97
N GLU A 29 -20.11 -12.85 12.09
CA GLU A 29 -21.13 -13.69 12.69
C GLU A 29 -21.30 -14.99 11.87
N ALA A 30 -21.44 -14.86 10.55
CA ALA A 30 -21.55 -15.99 9.63
C ALA A 30 -20.32 -16.91 9.64
N LEU A 31 -19.14 -16.37 9.98
CA LEU A 31 -17.88 -17.09 10.10
C LEU A 31 -17.57 -17.60 11.52
N HIS A 32 -18.49 -17.40 12.48
CA HIS A 32 -18.31 -17.74 13.90
C HIS A 32 -17.02 -17.14 14.52
N ALA A 33 -16.59 -15.99 14.00
CA ALA A 33 -15.35 -15.32 14.38
C ALA A 33 -15.57 -13.96 15.05
N ARG A 34 -16.84 -13.56 15.24
CA ARG A 34 -17.18 -12.29 15.85
C ARG A 34 -16.63 -12.12 17.27
N PRO A 35 -16.76 -13.08 18.21
CA PRO A 35 -16.21 -12.91 19.56
C PRO A 35 -14.70 -12.68 19.56
N GLN A 36 -13.98 -13.39 18.69
CA GLN A 36 -12.53 -13.25 18.53
C GLN A 36 -12.18 -11.88 17.94
N MET A 37 -12.91 -11.44 16.90
CA MET A 37 -12.68 -10.14 16.27
C MET A 37 -13.05 -8.96 17.18
N GLU A 38 -14.15 -9.05 17.94
CA GLU A 38 -14.48 -8.07 18.97
C GLU A 38 -13.42 -8.05 20.09
N ALA A 39 -12.86 -9.21 20.44
CA ALA A 39 -11.75 -9.29 21.38
C ALA A 39 -10.41 -8.76 20.81
N VAL A 40 -10.27 -8.61 19.50
CA VAL A 40 -9.13 -7.93 18.85
C VAL A 40 -9.39 -6.44 18.77
N VAL A 41 -10.57 -6.03 18.31
CA VAL A 41 -10.99 -4.64 18.14
C VAL A 41 -11.70 -4.17 19.43
N ARG A 42 -11.03 -4.31 20.58
CA ARG A 42 -11.62 -3.99 21.89
C ARG A 42 -11.92 -2.51 22.03
N SER A 43 -11.04 -1.68 21.48
CA SER A 43 -11.13 -0.23 21.57
C SER A 43 -12.29 0.30 20.74
N TYR A 44 -13.15 1.09 21.39
CA TYR A 44 -14.26 1.80 20.76
C TYR A 44 -13.79 2.63 19.56
N GLY A 45 -12.63 3.27 19.65
CA GLY A 45 -12.07 4.07 18.57
C GLY A 45 -11.71 3.25 17.34
N TRP A 46 -11.05 2.10 17.52
CA TRP A 46 -10.75 1.19 16.43
C TRP A 46 -12.03 0.62 15.81
N ARG A 47 -13.00 0.23 16.64
CA ARG A 47 -14.31 -0.23 16.15
C ARG A 47 -15.00 0.82 15.30
N ARG A 48 -15.04 2.07 15.76
CA ARG A 48 -15.65 3.19 15.02
C ARG A 48 -14.92 3.45 13.72
N LEU A 49 -13.58 3.42 13.73
CA LEU A 49 -12.78 3.65 12.55
C LEU A 49 -13.03 2.59 11.48
N LEU A 50 -12.97 1.31 11.85
CA LEU A 50 -13.12 0.18 10.91
C LEU A 50 -14.54 0.02 10.37
N THR A 51 -15.55 0.51 11.09
CA THR A 51 -16.97 0.45 10.67
C THR A 51 -17.44 1.72 9.96
N LEU A 52 -16.51 2.63 9.63
CA LEU A 52 -16.86 3.94 9.07
C LEU A 52 -17.37 3.82 7.63
N ALA A 53 -18.69 3.83 7.48
CA ALA A 53 -19.38 3.69 6.20
C ALA A 53 -19.83 5.04 5.61
N GLU A 54 -18.93 6.01 5.53
CA GLU A 54 -19.24 7.30 4.88
C GLU A 54 -19.07 7.26 3.35
N PRO A 55 -19.92 7.98 2.59
CA PRO A 55 -19.73 8.14 1.14
C PRO A 55 -18.47 8.96 0.84
N THR A 56 -17.93 8.79 -0.36
CA THR A 56 -16.73 9.52 -0.79
C THR A 56 -17.04 10.56 -1.87
N TYR A 57 -16.64 11.81 -1.60
CA TYR A 57 -16.76 12.94 -2.52
C TYR A 57 -15.39 13.41 -2.99
N LYS A 58 -15.26 13.61 -4.30
CA LYS A 58 -13.99 13.89 -4.96
C LYS A 58 -13.37 15.21 -4.51
N GLU A 59 -14.20 16.24 -4.42
CA GLU A 59 -13.82 17.61 -4.10
C GLU A 59 -13.30 17.71 -2.66
N LEU A 60 -14.00 17.09 -1.70
CA LEU A 60 -13.55 17.03 -0.30
C LEU A 60 -12.20 16.33 -0.18
N VAL A 61 -12.03 15.19 -0.86
CA VAL A 61 -10.77 14.43 -0.81
C VAL A 61 -9.63 15.28 -1.37
N TRP A 62 -9.82 15.94 -2.51
CA TRP A 62 -8.79 16.78 -3.10
C TRP A 62 -8.46 18.00 -2.25
N GLU A 63 -9.46 18.74 -1.79
CA GLU A 63 -9.26 19.92 -0.95
C GLU A 63 -8.48 19.55 0.32
N PHE A 64 -8.93 18.50 1.01
CA PHE A 64 -8.27 17.98 2.19
C PHE A 64 -6.81 17.63 1.88
N TYR A 65 -6.53 16.78 0.89
CA TYR A 65 -5.16 16.34 0.61
C TYR A 65 -4.22 17.45 0.16
N VAL A 66 -4.72 18.50 -0.53
CA VAL A 66 -3.89 19.65 -0.94
C VAL A 66 -3.50 20.53 0.25
N THR A 67 -4.39 20.63 1.24
CA THR A 67 -4.27 21.57 2.36
C THR A 67 -3.83 20.89 3.65
N PHE A 68 -3.82 19.55 3.69
CA PHE A 68 -3.45 18.78 4.85
C PHE A 68 -1.99 19.00 5.24
N HIS A 69 -1.79 19.46 6.47
CA HIS A 69 -0.51 19.60 7.11
C HIS A 69 -0.52 18.92 8.47
N HIS A 70 0.60 18.31 8.81
CA HIS A 70 0.79 17.52 10.02
C HIS A 70 2.11 17.91 10.66
N ASN A 71 2.05 18.43 11.89
CA ASN A 71 3.23 18.79 12.66
C ASN A 71 3.65 17.61 13.56
N SER A 72 4.52 16.75 13.04
CA SER A 72 5.03 15.59 13.79
C SER A 72 6.04 15.93 14.89
N LYS A 73 6.53 17.18 14.96
CA LYS A 73 7.55 17.61 15.94
C LYS A 73 6.97 18.30 17.17
N GLY A 74 5.68 18.62 17.14
CA GLY A 74 4.99 19.29 18.24
C GLY A 74 4.61 18.34 19.37
N ASN A 75 4.49 18.87 20.58
CA ASN A 75 3.76 18.21 21.66
C ASN A 75 2.35 17.82 21.17
N SER A 76 1.90 16.62 21.52
CA SER A 76 0.64 16.06 21.00
C SER A 76 -0.64 16.82 21.38
N ASP A 77 -0.55 17.83 22.26
CA ASP A 77 -1.66 18.72 22.65
C ASP A 77 -1.61 20.09 21.94
N HIS A 78 -0.69 20.34 21.02
CA HIS A 78 -0.71 21.61 20.32
C HIS A 78 -1.95 21.69 19.41
N ALA A 79 -2.64 22.83 19.47
CA ALA A 79 -3.85 23.12 18.69
C ALA A 79 -3.61 23.18 17.17
N ASP A 80 -2.36 23.11 16.72
CA ASP A 80 -1.93 23.11 15.32
C ASP A 80 -1.25 21.80 14.88
N ALA A 81 -1.46 20.71 15.64
CA ALA A 81 -0.90 19.40 15.28
C ALA A 81 -1.37 18.91 13.90
N VAL A 82 -2.64 19.21 13.57
CA VAL A 82 -3.29 18.86 12.30
C VAL A 82 -3.97 20.10 11.73
N GLN A 83 -3.64 20.45 10.50
CA GLN A 83 -4.26 21.57 9.78
C GLN A 83 -4.76 21.09 8.42
N PHE A 84 -5.94 21.55 7.99
CA PHE A 84 -6.51 21.26 6.68
C PHE A 84 -7.64 22.24 6.34
N THR A 85 -8.07 22.26 5.10
CA THR A 85 -9.26 22.99 4.65
C THR A 85 -10.34 21.99 4.24
N LEU A 86 -11.59 22.26 4.64
CA LEU A 86 -12.77 21.55 4.16
C LEU A 86 -13.91 22.54 3.91
N GLY A 87 -14.55 22.48 2.75
CA GLY A 87 -15.63 23.40 2.40
C GLY A 87 -15.17 24.86 2.33
N GLY A 88 -13.90 25.10 2.01
CA GLY A 88 -13.28 26.43 1.97
C GLY A 88 -12.92 27.01 3.35
N VAL A 89 -13.15 26.28 4.44
CA VAL A 89 -12.83 26.74 5.81
C VAL A 89 -11.58 26.04 6.31
N GLU A 90 -10.63 26.81 6.83
CA GLU A 90 -9.41 26.30 7.45
C GLU A 90 -9.70 25.80 8.88
N HIS A 91 -9.21 24.60 9.18
CA HIS A 91 -9.31 23.95 10.47
C HIS A 91 -7.90 23.67 11.00
N SER A 92 -7.70 23.96 12.28
CA SER A 92 -6.48 23.67 13.04
C SER A 92 -6.90 22.95 14.31
N LEU A 93 -6.41 21.74 14.51
CA LEU A 93 -6.81 20.85 15.59
C LEU A 93 -5.59 20.19 16.24
N SER A 94 -5.67 19.96 17.54
CA SER A 94 -4.85 18.96 18.22
C SER A 94 -5.22 17.54 17.75
N TYR A 95 -4.35 16.54 17.99
CA TYR A 95 -4.71 15.15 17.67
C TYR A 95 -5.93 14.67 18.43
N TRP A 96 -6.14 15.17 19.65
CA TRP A 96 -7.30 14.82 20.45
C TRP A 96 -8.58 15.38 19.85
N GLU A 97 -8.60 16.66 19.46
CA GLU A 97 -9.74 17.29 18.78
C GLU A 97 -10.02 16.61 17.44
N PHE A 98 -8.97 16.27 16.69
CA PHE A 98 -9.08 15.52 15.44
C PHE A 98 -9.73 14.15 15.63
N ALA A 99 -9.31 13.39 16.65
CA ALA A 99 -9.94 12.11 17.00
C ALA A 99 -11.38 12.29 17.52
N ASN A 100 -11.66 13.35 18.27
CA ASN A 100 -12.98 13.65 18.79
C ASN A 100 -13.98 14.04 17.69
N ALA A 101 -13.54 14.81 16.68
CA ALA A 101 -14.34 15.14 15.51
C ALA A 101 -14.85 13.88 14.79
N LEU A 102 -14.02 12.83 14.78
CA LEU A 102 -14.33 11.50 14.23
C LEU A 102 -15.05 10.56 15.21
N ARG A 103 -15.28 11.00 16.45
CA ARG A 103 -15.84 10.21 17.56
C ARG A 103 -15.04 8.93 17.84
N LEU A 104 -13.71 9.01 17.75
CA LEU A 104 -12.81 7.88 18.00
C LEU A 104 -12.44 7.75 19.48
N ASN A 105 -12.59 8.81 20.27
CA ASN A 105 -12.36 8.75 21.71
C ASN A 105 -13.60 8.18 22.40
N SER A 106 -13.41 7.24 23.33
CA SER A 106 -14.48 6.82 24.22
C SER A 106 -14.88 7.97 25.12
N ARG A 107 -16.18 8.22 25.29
CA ARG A 107 -16.70 9.24 26.23
C ARG A 107 -16.27 8.99 27.67
N ALA A 108 -15.90 7.75 28.00
CA ALA A 108 -15.58 7.34 29.36
C ALA A 108 -14.26 7.92 29.89
N SER A 109 -13.31 8.30 29.01
CA SER A 109 -11.95 8.65 29.44
C SER A 109 -11.81 10.08 29.99
N GLY A 110 -12.85 10.93 29.90
CA GLY A 110 -12.96 12.20 30.65
C GLY A 110 -11.85 13.24 30.46
N GLY A 111 -10.83 12.96 29.65
CA GLY A 111 -9.61 13.74 29.49
C GLY A 111 -8.76 13.23 28.31
N PRO A 112 -7.67 13.96 27.98
CA PRO A 112 -6.75 13.52 26.94
C PRO A 112 -6.08 12.20 27.34
N PRO A 113 -6.03 11.19 26.45
CA PRO A 113 -5.49 9.87 26.78
C PRO A 113 -4.00 9.95 27.14
N LEU A 114 -3.57 9.05 28.02
CA LEU A 114 -2.17 8.87 28.36
C LEU A 114 -1.38 8.52 27.10
N ARG A 115 -0.25 9.21 26.93
CA ARG A 115 0.48 9.25 25.67
C ARG A 115 1.41 8.07 25.56
N LEU A 116 1.18 7.25 24.55
CA LEU A 116 2.28 6.58 23.90
C LEU A 116 2.43 7.26 22.54
N ASP A 117 3.58 7.92 22.34
CA ASP A 117 4.03 8.40 21.04
C ASP A 117 4.39 7.17 20.19
N LEU A 118 3.40 6.32 19.90
CA LEU A 118 3.52 5.23 18.94
C LEU A 118 3.51 5.81 17.53
N SER A 119 4.19 6.93 17.32
CA SER A 119 4.34 7.51 16.01
C SER A 119 5.08 6.54 15.11
N ASP A 120 6.02 5.72 15.63
CA ASP A 120 6.79 4.78 14.82
C ASP A 120 6.77 3.30 15.26
N PRO A 121 6.82 2.35 14.31
CA PRO A 121 6.98 0.91 14.58
C PRO A 121 8.34 0.52 15.20
N THR A 122 9.16 1.48 15.64
CA THR A 122 10.53 1.23 16.10
C THR A 122 10.59 0.45 17.42
N ASP A 123 9.57 0.58 18.27
CA ASP A 123 9.46 -0.17 19.53
C ASP A 123 8.52 -1.38 19.44
N PHE A 124 8.16 -1.76 18.22
CA PHE A 124 7.27 -2.87 17.97
C PHE A 124 8.07 -4.15 17.73
N ALA A 125 7.89 -5.15 18.59
CA ALA A 125 8.44 -6.49 18.44
C ALA A 125 7.71 -7.25 17.31
N SER A 126 7.95 -6.81 16.07
CA SER A 126 7.24 -7.28 14.88
C SER A 126 7.33 -8.79 14.69
N GLN A 127 8.50 -9.40 14.91
CA GLN A 127 8.66 -10.84 14.86
C GLN A 127 7.77 -11.56 15.89
N ALA A 128 7.86 -11.19 17.17
CA ALA A 128 7.09 -11.84 18.24
C ALA A 128 5.58 -11.68 18.04
N TYR A 129 5.14 -10.51 17.58
CA TYR A 129 3.73 -10.27 17.28
C TYR A 129 3.27 -11.07 16.06
N PHE A 130 4.08 -11.11 15.00
CA PHE A 130 3.79 -11.90 13.80
C PHE A 130 3.59 -13.37 14.17
N GLN A 131 4.52 -13.97 14.92
CA GLN A 131 4.42 -15.36 15.40
C GLN A 131 3.13 -15.61 16.19
N ARG A 132 2.67 -14.64 16.99
CA ARG A 132 1.42 -14.75 17.75
C ARG A 132 0.17 -14.80 16.88
N ILE A 133 0.17 -14.14 15.73
CA ILE A 133 -1.02 -14.04 14.86
C ILE A 133 -0.98 -14.97 13.63
N CYS A 134 0.16 -15.62 13.39
CA CYS A 134 0.34 -16.62 12.34
C CYS A 134 -0.33 -17.95 12.64
N LEU A 135 -0.47 -18.77 11.60
CA LEU A 135 -0.89 -20.15 11.73
C LEU A 135 0.12 -20.93 12.59
N PRO A 136 -0.33 -21.91 13.39
CA PRO A 136 0.56 -22.69 14.27
C PRO A 136 1.72 -23.39 13.54
N ASN A 137 1.55 -23.73 12.26
CA ASN A 137 2.58 -24.38 11.43
C ASN A 137 3.56 -23.40 10.76
N SER A 138 3.35 -22.08 10.90
CA SER A 138 4.20 -21.02 10.36
C SER A 138 4.90 -20.21 11.45
N VAL A 139 4.93 -20.71 12.70
CA VAL A 139 5.51 -20.00 13.85
C VAL A 139 7.03 -19.84 13.72
N ASP A 140 7.69 -20.75 13.03
CA ASP A 140 9.14 -20.70 12.79
C ASP A 140 9.53 -19.77 11.62
N GLU A 141 8.55 -19.21 10.90
CA GLU A 141 8.83 -18.30 9.78
C GLU A 141 9.29 -16.92 10.29
N GLU A 142 10.36 -16.42 9.68
CA GLU A 142 10.85 -15.07 9.93
C GLU A 142 9.98 -14.03 9.23
N TYR A 143 9.59 -13.00 9.97
CA TYR A 143 8.87 -11.86 9.46
C TYR A 143 9.80 -10.96 8.66
N VAL A 144 9.62 -10.96 7.34
CA VAL A 144 10.30 -10.06 6.42
C VAL A 144 9.26 -9.17 5.73
N ALA A 145 9.18 -7.89 6.10
CA ALA A 145 8.14 -6.95 5.62
C ALA A 145 8.03 -6.86 4.08
N SER A 146 9.12 -7.19 3.36
CA SER A 146 9.13 -7.20 1.90
C SER A 146 8.53 -8.47 1.27
N GLN A 147 8.41 -9.56 2.02
CA GLN A 147 8.13 -10.91 1.50
C GLN A 147 6.97 -11.62 2.20
N THR A 148 6.68 -11.28 3.46
CA THR A 148 5.65 -11.93 4.27
C THR A 148 4.27 -11.84 3.61
N ARG A 149 3.68 -13.01 3.35
CA ARG A 149 2.36 -13.14 2.74
C ARG A 149 1.26 -13.18 3.81
N ALA A 150 0.11 -12.58 3.52
CA ALA A 150 -1.06 -12.63 4.39
C ALA A 150 -1.54 -14.07 4.59
N ALA A 151 -1.29 -14.96 3.63
CA ALA A 151 -1.53 -16.40 3.74
C ALA A 151 -0.98 -17.05 5.02
N LEU A 152 0.06 -16.50 5.63
CA LEU A 152 0.68 -17.04 6.85
C LEU A 152 -0.11 -16.68 8.12
N LEU A 153 -0.96 -15.65 8.04
CA LEU A 153 -1.81 -15.22 9.15
C LEU A 153 -2.96 -16.20 9.37
N ARG A 154 -3.45 -16.28 10.61
CA ARG A 154 -4.74 -16.93 10.88
C ARG A 154 -5.88 -16.18 10.16
N PRO A 155 -6.99 -16.87 9.82
CA PRO A 155 -7.97 -16.32 8.90
C PRO A 155 -8.59 -14.97 9.32
N GLU A 156 -8.83 -14.77 10.61
CA GLU A 156 -9.39 -13.52 11.15
C GLU A 156 -8.43 -12.33 10.91
N TRP A 157 -7.13 -12.58 11.09
CA TRP A 157 -6.09 -11.58 10.85
C TRP A 157 -5.86 -11.35 9.36
N ARG A 158 -6.09 -12.34 8.48
CA ARG A 158 -6.06 -12.12 7.02
C ARG A 158 -7.11 -11.11 6.58
N ILE A 159 -8.32 -11.22 7.12
CA ILE A 159 -9.39 -10.27 6.84
C ILE A 159 -8.98 -8.87 7.30
N LEU A 160 -8.50 -8.77 8.54
CA LEU A 160 -8.08 -7.48 9.08
C LEU A 160 -6.92 -6.88 8.27
N ASN A 161 -5.95 -7.71 7.82
CA ASN A 161 -4.87 -7.28 6.94
C ASN A 161 -5.41 -6.73 5.63
N HIS A 162 -6.39 -7.43 5.06
CA HIS A 162 -7.00 -7.04 3.80
C HIS A 162 -7.72 -5.70 3.93
N LEU A 163 -8.57 -5.54 4.95
CA LEU A 163 -9.28 -4.30 5.23
C LEU A 163 -8.29 -3.15 5.46
N LEU A 164 -7.26 -3.36 6.29
CA LEU A 164 -6.24 -2.34 6.56
C LEU A 164 -5.47 -1.94 5.31
N CYS A 165 -5.00 -2.90 4.52
CA CYS A 165 -4.26 -2.65 3.28
C CYS A 165 -5.09 -1.89 2.25
N THR A 166 -6.39 -2.15 2.18
CA THR A 166 -7.27 -1.50 1.21
C THR A 166 -7.66 -0.09 1.68
N SER A 167 -7.99 0.06 2.96
CA SER A 167 -8.64 1.29 3.48
C SER A 167 -7.69 2.32 4.08
N TYR A 168 -6.58 1.91 4.70
CA TYR A 168 -5.73 2.80 5.53
C TYR A 168 -4.25 2.74 5.17
N THR A 169 -3.74 1.58 4.78
CA THR A 169 -2.31 1.37 4.50
C THR A 169 -2.12 0.86 3.07
N PRO A 170 -2.45 1.65 2.04
CA PRO A 170 -2.38 1.22 0.65
C PRO A 170 -0.91 0.95 0.32
N ASN A 171 -0.60 -0.32 0.11
CA ASN A 171 0.74 -0.73 -0.28
C ASN A 171 0.83 -0.83 -1.80
N LYS A 172 2.02 -0.59 -2.36
CA LYS A 172 2.27 -0.73 -3.81
C LYS A 172 2.13 -2.18 -4.33
N GLY A 173 1.91 -3.15 -3.43
CA GLY A 173 1.74 -4.57 -3.74
C GLY A 173 0.32 -5.05 -3.45
N SER A 174 0.06 -6.33 -3.74
CA SER A 174 -1.22 -6.96 -3.45
C SER A 174 -1.56 -6.86 -1.96
N SER A 175 -2.86 -6.80 -1.65
CA SER A 175 -3.41 -6.94 -0.30
C SER A 175 -3.03 -8.25 0.41
N ASN A 176 -2.33 -9.14 -0.30
CA ASN A 176 -1.76 -10.39 0.19
C ASN A 176 -0.39 -10.21 0.87
N ARG A 177 0.07 -8.99 1.15
CA ARG A 177 1.32 -8.76 1.90
C ARG A 177 1.03 -8.20 3.28
N VAL A 178 1.81 -8.65 4.26
CA VAL A 178 1.76 -8.14 5.64
C VAL A 178 2.91 -7.16 5.79
N THR A 179 2.59 -5.87 5.86
CA THR A 179 3.61 -4.84 6.04
C THR A 179 3.79 -4.49 7.50
N LEU A 180 4.94 -3.88 7.83
CA LEU A 180 5.25 -3.51 9.21
C LEU A 180 4.19 -2.57 9.78
N ARG A 181 3.66 -1.69 8.94
CA ARG A 181 2.58 -0.79 9.34
C ARG A 181 1.29 -1.55 9.61
N THR A 182 0.87 -2.44 8.71
CA THR A 182 -0.36 -3.21 8.90
C THR A 182 -0.28 -4.08 10.17
N LEU A 183 0.89 -4.68 10.40
CA LEU A 183 1.16 -5.48 11.59
C LEU A 183 1.14 -4.63 12.88
N TRP A 184 1.72 -3.44 12.85
CA TRP A 184 1.66 -2.49 13.95
C TRP A 184 0.23 -1.98 14.21
N PHE A 185 -0.57 -1.71 13.18
CA PHE A 185 -2.01 -1.36 13.33
C PHE A 185 -2.77 -2.47 14.06
N MET A 186 -2.53 -3.73 13.69
CA MET A 186 -3.14 -4.88 14.34
C MET A 186 -2.75 -4.98 15.82
N ASP A 187 -1.47 -4.78 16.15
CA ASP A 187 -1.02 -4.79 17.54
C ASP A 187 -1.66 -3.66 18.34
N ALA A 188 -1.73 -2.48 17.74
CA ALA A 188 -2.35 -1.32 18.34
C ALA A 188 -3.83 -1.57 18.68
N MET A 189 -4.57 -2.33 17.86
CA MET A 189 -5.97 -2.67 18.18
C MET A 189 -6.12 -3.49 19.47
N GLY A 190 -5.14 -4.35 19.76
CA GLY A 190 -5.15 -5.21 20.95
C GLY A 190 -4.67 -4.55 22.24
N ARG A 191 -4.11 -3.34 22.18
CA ARG A 191 -3.68 -2.58 23.37
C ARG A 191 -4.87 -1.82 23.99
N SER A 192 -4.75 -1.40 25.25
CA SER A 192 -5.81 -0.65 25.93
C SER A 192 -6.07 0.70 25.26
N GLU A 193 -7.32 1.18 25.32
CA GLU A 193 -7.76 2.44 24.70
C GLU A 193 -6.90 3.63 25.10
N ASP A 194 -6.42 3.65 26.34
CA ASP A 194 -5.63 4.73 26.91
C ASP A 194 -4.19 4.78 26.38
N THR A 195 -3.79 3.89 25.46
CA THR A 195 -2.39 3.80 24.99
C THR A 195 -2.17 4.33 23.58
N ILE A 196 -3.22 4.51 22.78
CA ILE A 196 -3.06 4.88 21.37
C ILE A 196 -3.86 6.12 21.04
N GLN A 197 -3.15 7.17 20.65
CA GLN A 197 -3.74 8.39 20.14
C GLN A 197 -4.12 8.22 18.65
N LEU A 198 -5.33 7.69 18.38
CA LEU A 198 -5.79 7.42 17.00
C LEU A 198 -5.74 8.65 16.07
N GLY A 199 -5.91 9.85 16.60
CA GLY A 199 -5.76 11.08 15.82
C GLY A 199 -4.35 11.24 15.21
N SER A 200 -3.30 10.93 15.98
CA SER A 200 -1.92 10.96 15.49
C SER A 200 -1.66 9.87 14.45
N VAL A 201 -2.20 8.66 14.68
CA VAL A 201 -2.11 7.53 13.72
C VAL A 201 -2.73 7.90 12.38
N LEU A 202 -3.94 8.49 12.40
CA LEU A 202 -4.61 8.94 11.19
C LEU A 202 -3.89 10.10 10.52
N ALA A 203 -3.42 11.09 11.29
CA ALA A 203 -2.67 12.21 10.75
C ALA A 203 -1.42 11.73 9.98
N ARG A 204 -0.65 10.82 10.58
CA ARG A 204 0.51 10.19 9.92
C ARG A 204 0.11 9.40 8.68
N THR A 205 -1.02 8.70 8.73
CA THR A 205 -1.56 7.96 7.58
C THR A 205 -1.87 8.90 6.42
N PHE A 206 -2.50 10.04 6.70
CA PHE A 206 -2.76 11.08 5.71
C PHE A 206 -1.47 11.68 5.14
N THR A 207 -0.49 12.03 5.98
CA THR A 207 0.82 12.53 5.53
C THR A 207 1.49 11.58 4.54
N ILE A 208 1.42 10.27 4.80
CA ILE A 208 2.06 9.27 3.95
C ILE A 208 1.28 9.06 2.66
N ALA A 209 -0.05 9.11 2.71
CA ALA A 209 -0.87 9.13 1.49
C ALA A 209 -0.63 10.41 0.65
N ALA A 210 -0.54 11.58 1.28
CA ALA A 210 -0.27 12.87 0.63
C ALA A 210 1.14 12.99 0.04
N SER A 211 2.11 12.23 0.53
CA SER A 211 3.46 12.16 -0.08
C SER A 211 3.54 11.16 -1.22
N SER A 212 2.63 10.18 -1.26
CA SER A 212 2.59 9.10 -2.24
C SER A 212 1.60 9.35 -3.38
N LEU A 213 1.38 10.62 -3.81
CA LEU A 213 0.45 11.13 -4.86
C LEU A 213 0.63 10.56 -6.28
N THR A 214 1.10 9.34 -6.39
CA THR A 214 1.34 8.63 -7.63
C THR A 214 0.25 7.62 -7.95
N ARG A 215 -0.68 7.33 -7.02
CA ARG A 215 -1.63 6.22 -7.18
C ARG A 215 -2.98 6.48 -6.53
N SER A 216 -3.09 6.27 -5.22
CA SER A 216 -4.38 6.08 -4.55
C SER A 216 -4.52 6.94 -3.29
N LEU A 217 -5.62 7.68 -3.20
CA LEU A 217 -5.99 8.46 -2.01
C LEU A 217 -6.83 7.58 -1.07
N VAL A 218 -6.41 7.43 0.17
CA VAL A 218 -7.05 6.53 1.16
C VAL A 218 -7.82 7.28 2.23
N CYS A 219 -8.46 6.55 3.15
CA CYS A 219 -9.20 7.14 4.25
C CYS A 219 -10.28 8.14 3.80
N SER A 220 -10.83 8.00 2.59
CA SER A 220 -11.79 8.97 2.06
C SER A 220 -13.08 9.07 2.89
N PRO A 221 -13.62 7.98 3.49
CA PRO A 221 -14.75 8.09 4.42
C PRO A 221 -14.43 8.90 5.69
N VAL A 222 -13.17 8.90 6.13
CA VAL A 222 -12.72 9.71 7.28
C VAL A 222 -12.85 11.20 6.94
N ILE A 223 -12.51 11.59 5.71
CA ILE A 223 -12.63 12.97 5.25
C ILE A 223 -14.09 13.42 5.21
N THR A 224 -15.00 12.58 4.71
CA THR A 224 -16.43 12.87 4.73
C THR A 224 -17.00 12.92 6.15
N ALA A 225 -16.53 12.07 7.06
CA ALA A 225 -16.91 12.13 8.47
C ALA A 225 -16.52 13.47 9.11
N LEU A 226 -15.31 13.97 8.82
CA LEU A 226 -14.86 15.30 9.25
C LEU A 226 -15.72 16.40 8.64
N ALA A 227 -15.99 16.35 7.33
CA ALA A 227 -16.83 17.32 6.65
C ALA A 227 -18.23 17.40 7.29
N ARG A 228 -18.83 16.25 7.62
CA ARG A 228 -20.10 16.23 8.36
C ARG A 228 -19.96 16.83 9.77
N HIS A 229 -18.89 16.51 10.49
CA HIS A 229 -18.65 17.08 11.82
C HIS A 229 -18.60 18.61 11.78
N PHE A 230 -17.97 19.19 10.76
CA PHE A 230 -17.86 20.64 10.58
C PHE A 230 -19.05 21.29 9.84
N GLY A 231 -20.10 20.53 9.52
CA GLY A 231 -21.30 21.07 8.86
C GLY A 231 -21.06 21.52 7.42
N VAL A 232 -20.09 20.93 6.72
CA VAL A 232 -19.82 21.24 5.31
C VAL A 232 -20.97 20.71 4.44
N ASP A 233 -21.56 21.59 3.63
CA ASP A 233 -22.52 21.20 2.61
C ASP A 233 -21.79 20.63 1.40
N TYR A 234 -22.05 19.36 1.10
CA TYR A 234 -21.51 18.63 -0.05
C TYR A 234 -22.57 18.36 -1.13
N THR A 235 -23.70 19.07 -1.08
CA THR A 235 -24.71 19.05 -2.15
C THR A 235 -24.08 19.51 -3.46
N GLY A 236 -24.22 18.70 -4.51
CA GLY A 236 -23.64 19.00 -5.83
C GLY A 236 -22.18 18.60 -6.02
N MET A 237 -21.51 18.03 -5.00
CA MET A 237 -20.18 17.45 -5.16
C MET A 237 -20.23 16.12 -5.92
N THR A 238 -19.13 15.77 -6.59
CA THR A 238 -19.01 14.54 -7.37
C THR A 238 -18.87 13.33 -6.44
N PHE A 239 -19.95 12.55 -6.32
CA PHE A 239 -19.91 11.24 -5.69
C PHE A 239 -19.00 10.30 -6.49
N VAL A 240 -18.03 9.69 -5.81
CA VAL A 240 -17.06 8.79 -6.44
C VAL A 240 -17.49 7.34 -6.25
N ARG A 241 -17.68 6.96 -4.98
CA ARG A 241 -18.06 5.61 -4.59
C ARG A 241 -18.56 5.61 -3.16
N GLY A 242 -19.44 4.65 -2.86
CA GLY A 242 -19.79 4.30 -1.49
C GLY A 242 -18.73 3.38 -0.88
N PRO A 243 -18.68 3.28 0.45
CA PRO A 243 -17.86 2.30 1.13
C PRO A 243 -18.45 0.92 0.85
N THR A 244 -17.62 0.00 0.32
CA THR A 244 -18.06 -1.36 0.05
C THR A 244 -18.02 -2.13 1.37
N PRO A 245 -19.12 -2.73 1.84
CA PRO A 245 -19.04 -3.62 3.00
C PRO A 245 -18.10 -4.77 2.64
N LEU A 246 -17.30 -5.22 3.60
CA LEU A 246 -16.50 -6.41 3.42
C LEU A 246 -17.42 -7.62 3.28
N SER A 247 -17.85 -7.90 2.05
CA SER A 247 -18.83 -8.94 1.75
C SER A 247 -18.21 -10.33 1.69
N GLU A 248 -19.03 -11.35 1.89
CA GLU A 248 -18.60 -12.74 1.68
C GLU A 248 -18.07 -12.97 0.26
N ALA A 249 -18.68 -12.33 -0.75
CA ALA A 249 -18.22 -12.43 -2.14
C ALA A 249 -16.80 -11.86 -2.31
N SER A 250 -16.50 -10.73 -1.67
CA SER A 250 -15.16 -10.13 -1.64
C SER A 250 -14.15 -11.05 -0.97
N LEU A 251 -14.55 -11.69 0.14
CA LEU A 251 -13.71 -12.67 0.84
C LEU A 251 -13.46 -13.94 0.00
N ARG A 252 -14.46 -14.44 -0.72
CA ARG A 252 -14.32 -15.58 -1.64
C ARG A 252 -13.38 -15.26 -2.80
N HIS A 253 -13.55 -14.09 -3.42
CA HIS A 253 -12.70 -13.64 -4.53
C HIS A 253 -11.22 -13.58 -4.12
N GLN A 254 -10.95 -13.35 -2.85
CA GLN A 254 -9.61 -13.28 -2.29
C GLN A 254 -9.11 -14.59 -1.68
N HIS A 255 -9.87 -15.67 -1.84
CA HIS A 255 -9.56 -16.98 -1.28
C HIS A 255 -9.38 -16.96 0.26
N LEU A 256 -10.16 -16.12 0.94
CA LEU A 256 -10.20 -16.06 2.40
C LEU A 256 -11.24 -17.02 2.98
N VAL A 257 -12.34 -17.23 2.25
CA VAL A 257 -13.44 -18.12 2.64
C VAL A 257 -13.88 -18.96 1.44
N ALA A 258 -14.36 -20.17 1.71
CA ALA A 258 -14.93 -21.08 0.71
C ALA A 258 -16.40 -21.38 1.07
N HIS A 259 -17.17 -21.74 0.05
CA HIS A 259 -18.59 -22.04 0.17
C HIS A 259 -18.86 -23.48 -0.27
N HIS A 260 -19.04 -24.39 0.70
CA HIS A 260 -19.42 -25.79 0.49
C HIS A 260 -20.71 -26.08 1.28
N GLY A 261 -21.81 -25.41 0.93
CA GLY A 261 -23.09 -25.49 1.65
C GLY A 261 -23.17 -24.65 2.93
N ARG A 262 -22.02 -24.37 3.57
CA ARG A 262 -21.82 -23.33 4.58
C ARG A 262 -20.52 -22.57 4.32
N VAL A 263 -20.45 -21.32 4.76
CA VAL A 263 -19.24 -20.51 4.70
C VAL A 263 -18.23 -21.07 5.70
N HIS A 264 -17.02 -21.36 5.24
CA HIS A 264 -15.94 -21.83 6.11
C HIS A 264 -14.62 -21.20 5.68
N TRP A 265 -13.69 -21.16 6.65
CA TRP A 265 -12.36 -20.64 6.44
C TRP A 265 -11.54 -21.55 5.52
N ILE A 266 -10.81 -20.93 4.59
CA ILE A 266 -9.79 -21.65 3.83
C ILE A 266 -8.55 -21.77 4.73
N ALA A 267 -8.46 -22.90 5.45
CA ALA A 267 -7.41 -23.19 6.42
C ALA A 267 -6.00 -23.26 5.81
N GLY A 268 -5.90 -23.53 4.51
CA GLY A 268 -4.69 -23.39 3.73
C GLY A 268 -5.08 -23.00 2.32
N LEU A 269 -4.42 -22.00 1.74
CA LEU A 269 -4.46 -21.86 0.28
C LEU A 269 -4.04 -23.23 -0.30
N PRO A 270 -4.71 -23.78 -1.32
CA PRO A 270 -4.04 -24.75 -2.18
C PRO A 270 -2.79 -24.02 -2.66
N GLN A 271 -1.62 -24.41 -2.17
CA GLN A 271 -0.39 -23.87 -2.69
C GLN A 271 -0.38 -24.26 -4.17
N PRO A 272 -0.38 -23.30 -5.13
CA PRO A 272 0.11 -23.66 -6.45
C PRO A 272 1.51 -24.26 -6.22
N PRO A 273 1.85 -25.39 -6.86
CA PRO A 273 3.12 -26.06 -6.61
C PRO A 273 4.22 -25.01 -6.67
N LEU A 274 4.95 -24.88 -5.56
CA LEU A 274 6.12 -24.01 -5.49
C LEU A 274 6.98 -24.37 -6.72
N PRO A 275 7.33 -23.41 -7.60
CA PRO A 275 8.37 -23.70 -8.57
C PRO A 275 9.57 -24.22 -7.79
N ALA A 276 10.14 -25.34 -8.23
CA ALA A 276 11.23 -26.02 -7.55
C ALA A 276 12.27 -24.99 -7.11
N ALA A 277 12.70 -25.10 -5.85
CA ALA A 277 13.67 -24.21 -5.23
C ALA A 277 14.91 -24.12 -6.12
N GLY A 278 15.04 -23.01 -6.83
CA GLY A 278 16.01 -22.80 -7.90
C GLY A 278 15.78 -21.46 -8.60
N ASP A 279 14.53 -20.99 -8.64
CA ASP A 279 14.17 -19.88 -9.53
C ASP A 279 13.44 -18.73 -8.84
N GLN A 280 14.15 -17.89 -8.09
CA GLN A 280 13.76 -16.47 -7.93
C GLN A 280 14.98 -15.52 -7.99
N PRO A 281 14.87 -14.39 -8.72
CA PRO A 281 15.98 -13.52 -9.05
C PRO A 281 16.29 -12.51 -7.94
N GLU A 282 17.58 -12.27 -7.70
CA GLU A 282 18.07 -11.15 -6.90
C GLU A 282 17.71 -9.82 -7.59
N SER A 283 16.74 -9.10 -7.03
CA SER A 283 16.41 -7.72 -7.39
C SER A 283 17.49 -6.78 -6.82
N SER A 284 18.55 -6.54 -7.59
CA SER A 284 19.48 -5.42 -7.38
C SER A 284 18.83 -4.10 -7.82
N ALA A 285 18.58 -3.22 -6.85
CA ALA A 285 18.38 -1.79 -7.09
C ALA A 285 19.69 -1.05 -6.79
N ALA A 286 20.37 -0.57 -7.84
CA ALA A 286 21.43 0.42 -7.74
C ALA A 286 21.08 1.61 -8.66
N GLY A 287 21.19 2.84 -8.15
CA GLY A 287 21.01 4.03 -8.99
C GLY A 287 20.92 5.39 -8.30
N GLY A 288 21.45 5.56 -7.08
CA GLY A 288 21.51 6.86 -6.40
C GLY A 288 22.81 7.62 -6.68
N ARG A 289 22.84 8.37 -7.78
CA ARG A 289 23.97 9.23 -8.22
C ARG A 289 24.22 10.36 -7.20
N ARG A 290 25.35 10.33 -6.49
CA ARG A 290 25.82 11.46 -5.65
C ARG A 290 26.34 12.59 -6.55
N VAL A 291 25.73 13.77 -6.43
CA VAL A 291 26.23 15.04 -7.00
C VAL A 291 27.27 15.63 -6.04
N PRO A 292 28.42 16.16 -6.52
CA PRO A 292 29.39 16.81 -5.66
C PRO A 292 28.90 18.20 -5.23
N ARG A 293 28.94 18.43 -3.91
CA ARG A 293 28.56 19.70 -3.29
C ARG A 293 29.72 20.70 -3.44
N ARG A 294 29.50 21.71 -4.29
CA ARG A 294 30.40 22.85 -4.52
C ARG A 294 30.49 23.69 -3.24
N ALA A 295 31.70 23.82 -2.69
CA ALA A 295 31.99 24.66 -1.53
C ALA A 295 31.89 26.15 -1.91
N VAL A 296 31.09 26.89 -1.13
CA VAL A 296 31.07 28.35 -1.13
C VAL A 296 32.08 28.85 -0.10
N ARG A 297 32.91 29.77 -0.57
CA ARG A 297 33.99 30.50 0.07
C ARG A 297 33.42 31.56 1.02
N ARG A 298 33.97 31.68 2.25
CA ARG A 298 34.00 32.95 2.99
C ARG A 298 35.11 32.97 4.06
N ASP A 299 36.16 33.70 3.71
CA ASP A 299 37.00 34.64 4.48
C ASP A 299 37.37 34.40 5.96
N GLN A 300 38.70 34.27 6.13
CA GLN A 300 39.61 34.95 7.08
C GLN A 300 39.46 34.80 8.61
N ALA A 301 40.44 34.06 9.19
CA ALA A 301 41.42 34.41 10.24
C ALA A 301 40.94 34.92 11.63
N PRO A 302 41.65 34.64 12.76
CA PRO A 302 43.11 34.60 12.86
C PRO A 302 43.72 33.41 13.63
N ALA A 303 45.04 33.40 13.58
CA ALA A 303 45.98 32.37 14.00
C ALA A 303 45.86 31.93 15.47
N SER A 304 46.08 30.64 15.68
CA SER A 304 46.44 30.05 16.97
C SER A 304 47.47 28.94 16.75
N PRO A 305 48.40 28.75 17.71
CA PRO A 305 49.74 28.22 17.44
C PRO A 305 49.78 26.70 17.25
N SER A 306 50.80 26.27 16.50
CA SER A 306 51.16 24.89 16.18
C SER A 306 51.05 23.92 17.36
N PRO A 307 50.38 22.76 17.20
CA PRO A 307 50.57 21.63 18.08
C PRO A 307 51.84 20.85 17.68
N ALA A 308 52.60 20.46 18.71
CA ALA A 308 53.80 19.63 18.65
C ALA A 308 53.62 18.30 17.87
N PRO A 309 54.70 17.71 17.35
CA PRO A 309 54.65 16.50 16.53
C PRO A 309 54.08 15.31 17.31
N ARG A 310 53.02 14.70 16.79
CA ARG A 310 52.48 13.43 17.28
C ARG A 310 53.38 12.29 16.83
N SER A 311 53.74 11.45 17.80
CA SER A 311 54.45 10.18 17.65
C SER A 311 53.69 9.22 16.72
N PRO A 312 54.39 8.34 15.98
CA PRO A 312 53.76 7.40 15.06
C PRO A 312 52.95 6.34 15.81
N SER A 313 51.69 6.17 15.39
CA SER A 313 50.81 5.10 15.86
C SER A 313 51.18 3.78 15.13
N PRO A 314 51.49 2.69 15.84
CA PRO A 314 51.71 1.40 15.21
C PRO A 314 50.36 0.70 14.99
N GLY A 315 50.17 0.11 13.80
CA GLY A 315 49.09 -0.85 13.55
C GLY A 315 48.07 -0.44 12.49
N SER A 316 48.51 -0.19 11.25
CA SER A 316 47.62 -0.34 10.09
C SER A 316 47.39 -1.83 9.84
N PRO A 317 46.13 -2.33 9.77
CA PRO A 317 45.87 -3.72 9.44
C PRO A 317 46.37 -4.03 8.02
N PRO A 318 46.83 -5.27 7.76
CA PRO A 318 47.38 -5.66 6.47
C PRO A 318 46.32 -5.52 5.38
N LEU A 319 46.71 -4.91 4.25
CA LEU A 319 45.94 -4.90 3.01
C LEU A 319 45.72 -6.34 2.58
N VAL A 320 44.50 -6.84 2.75
CA VAL A 320 44.05 -8.11 2.19
C VAL A 320 43.92 -7.91 0.68
N VAL A 321 44.96 -8.29 -0.05
CA VAL A 321 44.94 -8.37 -1.51
C VAL A 321 44.11 -9.60 -1.87
N VAL A 322 42.82 -9.38 -2.15
CA VAL A 322 41.95 -10.42 -2.71
C VAL A 322 42.51 -10.79 -4.09
N PRO A 323 42.77 -12.08 -4.38
CA PRO A 323 43.27 -12.51 -5.68
C PRO A 323 42.32 -12.07 -6.81
N ILE A 324 42.85 -11.48 -7.87
CA ILE A 324 42.09 -11.06 -9.07
C ILE A 324 41.34 -12.25 -9.68
N SER A 325 41.84 -13.48 -9.50
CA SER A 325 41.17 -14.72 -9.92
C SER A 325 39.79 -14.89 -9.32
N ASP A 326 39.63 -14.56 -8.04
CA ASP A 326 38.38 -14.79 -7.30
C ASP A 326 37.32 -13.76 -7.72
N GLN A 327 37.76 -12.55 -8.07
CA GLN A 327 36.89 -11.52 -8.64
C GLN A 327 36.41 -11.90 -10.05
N LEU A 328 37.28 -12.47 -10.89
CA LEU A 328 36.90 -12.93 -12.23
C LEU A 328 35.93 -14.12 -12.17
N ALA A 329 36.13 -15.06 -11.24
CA ALA A 329 35.20 -16.17 -11.02
C ALA A 329 33.82 -15.67 -10.56
N ALA A 330 33.78 -14.69 -9.66
CA ALA A 330 32.52 -14.07 -9.22
C ALA A 330 31.78 -13.36 -10.36
N ILE A 331 32.51 -12.65 -11.24
CA ILE A 331 31.92 -11.99 -12.42
C ILE A 331 31.38 -13.01 -13.42
N ALA A 332 32.10 -14.11 -13.66
CA ALA A 332 31.64 -15.18 -14.54
C ALA A 332 30.34 -15.81 -14.02
N GLN A 333 30.30 -16.13 -12.72
CA GLN A 333 29.09 -16.66 -12.08
C GLN A 333 27.92 -15.67 -12.13
N GLN A 334 28.19 -14.36 -11.98
CA GLN A 334 27.16 -13.34 -12.10
C GLN A 334 26.61 -13.26 -13.53
N ASN A 335 27.47 -13.38 -14.55
CA ASN A 335 27.04 -13.34 -15.95
C ASN A 335 26.18 -14.56 -16.33
N GLU A 336 26.51 -15.76 -15.85
CA GLU A 336 25.67 -16.95 -16.05
C GLU A 336 24.26 -16.74 -15.46
N ARG A 337 24.17 -16.22 -14.23
CA ARG A 337 22.87 -15.90 -13.60
C ARG A 337 22.06 -14.88 -14.39
N ILE A 338 22.73 -13.92 -15.04
CA ILE A 338 22.07 -12.91 -15.88
C ILE A 338 21.50 -13.56 -17.15
N LEU A 339 22.28 -14.44 -17.80
CA LEU A 339 21.84 -15.15 -19.01
C LEU A 339 20.65 -16.08 -18.71
N ASP A 340 20.70 -16.83 -17.62
CA ASP A 340 19.58 -17.66 -17.16
C ASP A 340 18.32 -16.81 -16.87
N GLY A 341 18.52 -15.63 -16.28
CA GLY A 341 17.45 -14.67 -16.05
C GLY A 341 16.80 -14.18 -17.35
N GLN A 342 17.60 -13.91 -18.38
CA GLN A 342 17.11 -13.49 -19.70
C GLN A 342 16.31 -14.60 -20.39
N GLU A 343 16.79 -15.84 -20.38
CA GLU A 343 16.09 -16.98 -20.98
C GLU A 343 14.70 -17.20 -20.34
N ARG A 344 14.61 -17.07 -19.01
CA ARG A 344 13.32 -17.18 -18.29
C ARG A 344 12.35 -16.06 -18.66
N ILE A 345 12.86 -14.83 -18.83
CA ILE A 345 12.03 -13.69 -19.26
C ILE A 345 11.49 -13.94 -20.67
N HIS A 346 12.33 -14.41 -21.60
CA HIS A 346 11.91 -14.76 -22.95
C HIS A 346 10.85 -15.87 -22.96
N THR A 347 11.08 -16.95 -22.21
CA THR A 347 10.12 -18.05 -22.07
C THR A 347 8.78 -17.57 -21.51
N ARG A 348 8.80 -16.64 -20.54
CA ARG A 348 7.57 -16.06 -19.98
C ARG A 348 6.83 -15.16 -20.98
N LEU A 349 7.56 -14.35 -21.74
CA LEU A 349 6.98 -13.51 -22.80
C LEU A 349 6.31 -14.35 -23.87
N ASP A 350 6.92 -15.48 -24.27
CA ASP A 350 6.33 -16.38 -25.25
C ASP A 350 5.06 -17.04 -24.74
N ARG A 351 5.01 -17.45 -23.46
CA ARG A 351 3.78 -17.96 -22.83
C ARG A 351 2.65 -16.93 -22.80
N GLU A 352 2.96 -15.67 -22.49
CA GLU A 352 1.94 -14.60 -22.50
C GLU A 352 1.49 -14.26 -23.92
N ARG A 353 2.39 -14.28 -24.91
CA ARG A 353 2.03 -14.17 -26.34
C ARG A 353 1.10 -15.30 -26.78
N ASP A 354 1.38 -16.53 -26.37
CA ASP A 354 0.52 -17.69 -26.67
C ASP A 354 -0.85 -17.58 -26.01
N ARG A 355 -0.90 -17.09 -24.76
CA ARG A 355 -2.16 -16.81 -24.06
C ARG A 355 -2.96 -15.73 -24.77
N GLY A 356 -2.30 -14.65 -25.19
CA GLY A 356 -2.89 -13.61 -26.02
C GLY A 356 -3.47 -14.16 -27.32
N ARG A 357 -2.70 -14.97 -28.06
CA ARG A 357 -3.17 -15.65 -29.28
C ARG A 357 -4.42 -16.50 -29.03
N ARG A 358 -4.43 -17.31 -27.96
CA ARG A 358 -5.61 -18.14 -27.62
C ARG A 358 -6.84 -17.32 -27.27
N LEU A 359 -6.68 -16.22 -26.53
CA LEU A 359 -7.79 -15.31 -26.21
C LEU A 359 -8.35 -14.66 -27.48
N MET A 360 -7.48 -14.20 -28.38
CA MET A 360 -7.88 -13.61 -29.65
C MET A 360 -8.59 -14.63 -30.56
N SER A 361 -8.07 -15.86 -30.65
CA SER A 361 -8.77 -16.94 -31.37
C SER A 361 -10.14 -17.25 -30.76
N GLY A 362 -10.27 -17.23 -29.43
CA GLY A 362 -11.54 -17.39 -28.73
C GLY A 362 -12.54 -16.26 -29.02
N GLN A 363 -12.07 -15.01 -29.04
CA GLN A 363 -12.88 -13.85 -29.41
C GLN A 363 -13.34 -13.93 -30.86
N HIS A 364 -12.44 -14.28 -31.78
CA HIS A 364 -12.77 -14.45 -33.20
C HIS A 364 -13.84 -15.53 -33.41
N TYR A 365 -13.72 -16.66 -32.70
CA TYR A 365 -14.72 -17.73 -32.72
C TYR A 365 -16.09 -17.27 -32.20
N ILE A 366 -16.12 -16.50 -31.11
CA ILE A 366 -17.39 -15.97 -30.57
C ILE A 366 -18.01 -14.95 -31.53
N MET A 367 -17.20 -14.06 -32.12
CA MET A 367 -17.69 -13.05 -33.06
C MET A 367 -18.27 -13.69 -34.33
N SER A 368 -17.58 -14.69 -34.89
CA SER A 368 -18.08 -15.42 -36.06
C SER A 368 -19.37 -16.20 -35.75
N TYR A 369 -19.46 -16.81 -34.57
CA TYR A 369 -20.67 -17.48 -34.11
C TYR A 369 -21.87 -16.52 -33.99
N LEU A 370 -21.61 -15.26 -33.61
CA LEU A 370 -22.63 -14.22 -33.48
C LEU A 370 -22.93 -13.48 -34.80
N GLY A 371 -22.29 -13.84 -35.92
CA GLY A 371 -22.45 -13.15 -37.20
C GLY A 371 -21.89 -11.71 -37.20
N LEU A 372 -21.01 -11.38 -36.26
CA LEU A 372 -20.33 -10.10 -36.20
C LEU A 372 -19.01 -10.19 -36.96
N ASP A 373 -18.71 -9.21 -37.81
CA ASP A 373 -17.42 -9.14 -38.51
C ASP A 373 -16.28 -8.98 -37.48
N PRO A 374 -15.42 -9.99 -37.30
CA PRO A 374 -14.30 -9.91 -36.38
C PRO A 374 -13.31 -8.80 -36.74
N ASN A 375 -13.23 -8.44 -38.03
CA ASN A 375 -12.28 -7.45 -38.51
C ASN A 375 -12.66 -6.02 -38.14
N ALA A 376 -13.96 -5.75 -37.94
CA ALA A 376 -14.47 -4.41 -37.59
C ALA A 376 -14.01 -3.92 -36.21
N VAL A 377 -13.73 -4.84 -35.27
CA VAL A 377 -13.30 -4.50 -33.90
C VAL A 377 -11.79 -4.69 -33.70
N HIS A 378 -11.21 -5.68 -34.39
CA HIS A 378 -9.85 -6.14 -34.13
C HIS A 378 -8.78 -5.26 -34.79
N TYR A 379 -9.07 -4.70 -35.97
CA TYR A 379 -8.09 -3.93 -36.74
C TYR A 379 -7.70 -2.58 -36.08
N PRO A 380 -8.65 -1.76 -35.59
CA PRO A 380 -8.31 -0.51 -34.90
C PRO A 380 -7.54 -0.74 -33.59
N PHE A 381 -7.82 -1.86 -32.90
CA PHE A 381 -7.13 -2.21 -31.66
C PHE A 381 -5.68 -2.62 -31.92
N MET A 382 -5.40 -3.43 -32.94
CA MET A 382 -4.03 -3.85 -33.29
C MET A 382 -3.18 -2.68 -33.81
N GLN A 383 -3.77 -1.73 -34.55
CA GLN A 383 -3.11 -0.48 -34.93
C GLN A 383 -2.71 0.35 -33.70
N SER A 384 -3.58 0.44 -32.69
CA SER A 384 -3.27 1.19 -31.45
C SER A 384 -2.09 0.61 -30.64
N LEU A 385 -1.73 -0.66 -30.91
CA LEU A 385 -0.62 -1.37 -30.26
C LEU A 385 0.66 -1.41 -31.13
N GLY A 386 0.64 -0.87 -32.36
CA GLY A 386 1.81 -0.79 -33.23
C GLY A 386 2.19 -2.09 -33.95
N PHE A 387 1.26 -3.03 -34.12
CA PHE A 387 1.49 -4.30 -34.84
C PHE A 387 1.12 -4.23 -36.34
N GLU A 388 1.37 -3.08 -36.98
CA GLU A 388 0.92 -2.82 -38.36
C GLU A 388 1.57 -3.76 -39.40
N ASP A 389 2.80 -4.20 -39.15
CA ASP A 389 3.56 -5.08 -40.07
C ASP A 389 3.18 -6.57 -39.97
N GLU A 390 2.61 -7.01 -38.84
CA GLU A 390 2.26 -8.44 -38.62
C GLU A 390 0.85 -8.79 -39.13
N TYR A 391 -0.02 -7.79 -39.30
CA TYR A 391 -1.41 -7.96 -39.75
C TYR A 391 -1.78 -6.90 -40.79
N PRO A 392 -1.39 -7.09 -42.08
CA PRO A 392 -1.77 -6.18 -43.14
C PRO A 392 -3.30 -6.10 -43.24
N PRO A 393 -3.85 -4.94 -43.66
CA PRO A 393 -5.29 -4.79 -43.78
C PRO A 393 -5.80 -5.82 -44.77
N PRO A 394 -6.99 -6.40 -44.54
CA PRO A 394 -7.60 -7.29 -45.54
C PRO A 394 -7.70 -6.49 -46.85
N THR A 395 -6.91 -6.88 -47.84
CA THR A 395 -6.98 -6.29 -49.18
C THR A 395 -8.33 -6.68 -49.75
N GLY A 396 -9.24 -5.71 -49.82
CA GLY A 396 -10.62 -5.88 -50.24
C GLY A 396 -10.77 -6.18 -51.74
N ASP A 397 -10.22 -7.30 -52.19
CA ASP A 397 -10.49 -7.89 -53.50
C ASP A 397 -11.02 -9.31 -53.26
N GLY A 398 -12.32 -9.37 -52.98
CA GLY A 398 -13.07 -10.60 -52.75
C GLY A 398 -14.54 -10.38 -53.03
N GLY A 399 -14.84 -9.75 -54.17
CA GLY A 399 -16.15 -9.83 -54.78
C GLY A 399 -16.31 -11.22 -55.42
N ASP A 400 -17.46 -11.83 -55.16
CA ASP A 400 -18.06 -12.98 -55.85
C ASP A 400 -17.43 -14.38 -55.65
N ALA A 401 -17.98 -15.13 -54.70
CA ALA A 401 -18.77 -16.35 -54.97
C ALA A 401 -19.15 -17.07 -53.66
N PHE A 402 -20.46 -17.26 -53.46
CA PHE A 402 -21.21 -18.15 -52.55
C PHE A 402 -20.55 -18.71 -51.27
#